data_AF-K9YV30-F1
#
_entry.id   AF-K9YV30-F1
#
_cell.length_a   1.000
_cell.length_b   1.000
_cell.length_c   1.000
_cell.angle_alpha   90.00
_cell.angle_beta   90.00
_cell.angle_gamma   90.00
#
_symmetry.space_group_name_H-M   'P 1'
#
loop_
_entity.id
_entity.type
_entity.pdbx_description
1 polymer ?
#
loop_
_entity_poly.entity_id
_entity_poly.type
_entity_poly.pdbx_seq_one_letter_code
_entity_poly.pdbx_strand_id
1 'polypeptide(L)'
;MIVAGEYSFNGGKEKLESDFSEHLREIKEVIKQCDSSLCKKKKSKEKTKQGQILYSPKCLNDQFARCFQEKSWGSYRIPCSYSSSYYTSNYQPQNSMDHKNAYREMDFIKGKVGVEVQFGKYSFMVYNVCAKMTIFSKKAGIKAGVEIVPIKDLAVQMSTGVSYFEQIVWDLEQRGVSNIDIPVLIIGIMVAE
;
A
#
# COMPACT_ATOMS: atom_id res chain seq x y z
N MET A 1 7.26 8.80 12.69
CA MET A 1 7.46 9.47 11.38
C MET A 1 6.51 10.65 11.23
N ILE A 2 6.59 11.45 10.16
CA ILE A 2 5.64 12.55 9.87
C ILE A 2 4.88 12.31 8.57
N VAL A 3 3.68 12.90 8.47
CA VAL A 3 2.95 13.06 7.21
C VAL A 3 3.51 14.30 6.51
N ALA A 4 4.12 14.12 5.35
CA ALA A 4 4.74 15.18 4.56
C ALA A 4 3.88 15.60 3.35
N GLY A 5 2.98 14.72 2.88
CA GLY A 5 2.07 15.03 1.78
C GLY A 5 0.78 14.22 1.88
N GLU A 6 -0.31 14.79 1.39
CA GLU A 6 -1.61 14.14 1.27
C GLU A 6 -2.17 14.42 -0.12
N TYR A 7 -2.69 13.40 -0.80
CA TYR A 7 -3.39 13.55 -2.08
C TYR A 7 -4.72 12.79 -2.02
N SER A 8 -5.81 13.50 -2.29
CA SER A 8 -7.17 12.93 -2.26
C SER A 8 -7.56 12.42 -3.64
N PHE A 9 -7.44 11.10 -3.84
CA PHE A 9 -7.90 10.47 -5.08
C PHE A 9 -9.37 10.06 -4.96
N ASN A 10 -10.19 10.51 -5.91
CA ASN A 10 -11.62 10.22 -5.95
C ASN A 10 -12.35 10.56 -4.63
N GLY A 11 -12.00 11.69 -4.01
CA GLY A 11 -12.60 12.16 -2.75
C GLY A 11 -12.19 11.34 -1.51
N GLY A 12 -11.04 10.66 -1.55
CA GLY A 12 -10.57 9.79 -0.47
C GLY A 12 -10.40 10.47 0.88
N LYS A 13 -9.78 11.65 0.90
CA LYS A 13 -9.59 12.44 2.13
C LYS A 13 -10.93 12.83 2.73
N GLU A 14 -11.80 13.40 1.91
CA GLU A 14 -13.11 13.89 2.31
C GLU A 14 -13.97 12.74 2.87
N LYS A 15 -13.97 11.58 2.19
CA LYS A 15 -14.67 10.38 2.64
C LYS A 15 -14.16 9.87 3.98
N LEU A 16 -12.84 9.88 4.16
CA LEU A 16 -12.23 9.46 5.42
C LEU A 16 -12.53 10.45 6.55
N GLU A 17 -12.50 11.75 6.29
CA GLU A 17 -12.81 12.78 7.28
C GLU A 17 -14.29 12.79 7.67
N SER A 18 -15.21 12.54 6.73
CA SER A 18 -16.65 12.56 7.01
C SER A 18 -17.14 11.27 7.68
N ASP A 19 -16.74 10.11 7.15
CA ASP A 19 -17.37 8.83 7.50
C ASP A 19 -16.47 7.93 8.33
N PHE A 20 -15.15 8.18 8.33
CA PHE A 20 -14.15 7.32 8.95
C PHE A 20 -13.08 8.10 9.75
N SER A 21 -13.47 9.22 10.35
CA SER A 21 -12.54 10.16 11.01
C SER A 21 -11.69 9.50 12.10
N GLU A 22 -12.28 8.62 12.89
CA GLU A 22 -11.56 7.84 13.91
C GLU A 22 -10.49 6.91 13.30
N HIS A 23 -10.79 6.28 12.16
CA HIS A 23 -9.81 5.43 11.45
C HIS A 23 -8.67 6.28 10.89
N LEU A 24 -8.99 7.44 10.30
CA LEU A 24 -7.98 8.38 9.81
C LEU A 24 -7.08 8.89 10.94
N ARG A 25 -7.66 9.20 12.12
CA ARG A 25 -6.90 9.58 13.30
C ARG A 25 -5.93 8.48 13.72
N GLU A 26 -6.40 7.23 13.82
CA GLU A 26 -5.55 6.08 14.16
C GLU A 26 -4.42 5.88 13.15
N ILE A 27 -4.69 5.99 11.85
CA ILE A 27 -3.66 5.87 10.80
C ILE A 27 -2.57 6.93 10.98
N LYS A 28 -2.97 8.19 11.23
CA LYS A 28 -2.01 9.28 11.50
C LYS A 28 -1.22 9.05 12.78
N GLU A 29 -1.84 8.51 13.83
CA GLU A 29 -1.17 8.10 15.06
C GLU A 29 -0.15 6.98 14.81
N VAL A 30 -0.49 5.97 14.00
CA VAL A 30 0.41 4.88 13.61
C VAL A 30 1.66 5.42 12.89
N ILE A 31 1.47 6.32 11.92
CA ILE A 31 2.59 6.98 11.22
C ILE A 31 3.49 7.72 12.22
N LYS A 32 2.89 8.43 13.18
CA LYS A 32 3.64 9.15 14.23
C LYS A 32 4.45 8.19 15.11
N GLN A 33 3.84 7.10 15.56
CA GLN A 33 4.44 6.11 16.48
C GLN A 33 5.50 5.22 15.83
N CYS A 34 5.48 5.05 14.51
CA CYS A 34 6.49 4.28 13.81
C CYS A 34 7.88 4.91 14.00
N ASP A 35 8.75 4.21 14.71
CA ASP A 35 10.14 4.58 14.94
C ASP A 35 11.01 4.11 13.78
N SER A 36 11.23 5.01 12.83
CA SER A 36 12.07 4.77 11.66
C SER A 36 13.58 4.74 11.98
N SER A 37 14.02 5.28 13.13
CA SER A 37 15.45 5.37 13.48
C SER A 37 16.09 3.97 13.55
N LEU A 38 15.34 2.99 14.07
CA LEU A 38 15.71 1.57 14.16
C LEU A 38 15.87 0.88 12.80
N CYS A 39 15.44 1.53 11.73
CA CYS A 39 15.38 0.97 10.39
C CYS A 39 16.45 1.50 9.44
N LYS A 40 17.23 2.52 9.82
CA LYS A 40 18.41 3.00 9.06
C LYS A 40 19.63 2.13 9.31
N LYS A 41 19.55 0.87 8.89
CA LYS A 41 20.57 -0.17 9.18
C LYS A 41 21.02 -1.00 7.98
N LYS A 42 20.49 -0.73 6.79
CA LYS A 42 20.80 -1.52 5.59
C LYS A 42 22.07 -1.00 4.92
N LYS A 43 23.16 -1.77 4.98
CA LYS A 43 24.35 -1.47 4.17
C LYS A 43 24.10 -1.82 2.71
N SER A 44 24.18 -0.82 1.83
CA SER A 44 23.92 -1.00 0.41
C SER A 44 25.06 -1.73 -0.31
N LYS A 45 24.67 -2.63 -1.22
CA LYS A 45 25.56 -3.34 -2.17
C LYS A 45 25.39 -2.84 -3.62
N GLU A 46 24.56 -1.80 -3.82
CA GLU A 46 24.26 -1.27 -5.14
C GLU A 46 25.43 -0.41 -5.63
N LYS A 47 25.83 -0.53 -6.91
CA LYS A 47 26.99 0.19 -7.47
C LYS A 47 26.93 1.70 -7.22
N THR A 48 25.75 2.30 -7.34
CA THR A 48 25.53 3.75 -7.17
C THR A 48 25.46 4.22 -5.72
N LYS A 49 25.35 3.30 -4.75
CA LYS A 49 25.19 3.60 -3.32
C LYS A 49 26.08 2.73 -2.43
N GLN A 50 27.18 2.20 -2.97
CA GLN A 50 27.95 1.15 -2.32
C GLN A 50 28.46 1.61 -0.94
N GLY A 51 28.17 0.83 0.10
CA GLY A 51 28.61 1.11 1.46
C GLY A 51 27.76 2.11 2.25
N GLN A 52 26.82 2.82 1.63
CA GLN A 52 25.90 3.71 2.33
C GLN A 52 24.96 2.93 3.27
N ILE A 53 24.57 3.55 4.39
CA ILE A 53 23.57 3.02 5.32
C ILE A 53 22.22 3.61 4.97
N LEU A 54 21.31 2.75 4.52
CA LEU A 54 19.99 3.09 4.01
C LEU A 54 18.89 2.61 4.97
N TYR A 55 17.70 3.17 4.82
CA TYR A 55 16.49 2.65 5.45
C TYR A 55 16.11 1.30 4.82
N SER A 56 15.81 0.32 5.67
CA SER A 56 15.39 -1.01 5.26
C SER A 56 13.87 -1.06 5.06
N PRO A 57 13.37 -1.30 3.82
CA PRO A 57 11.94 -1.48 3.56
C PRO A 57 11.31 -2.56 4.45
N LYS A 58 12.01 -3.70 4.62
CA LYS A 58 11.53 -4.78 5.47
C LYS A 58 11.36 -4.32 6.92
N CYS A 59 12.33 -3.61 7.47
CA CYS A 59 12.24 -3.12 8.85
C CYS A 59 11.08 -2.13 9.02
N LEU A 60 10.90 -1.22 8.06
CA LEU A 60 9.79 -0.26 8.10
C LEU A 60 8.45 -0.98 8.02
N ASN A 61 8.29 -1.96 7.12
CA ASN A 61 7.09 -2.80 7.06
C ASN A 61 6.81 -3.51 8.40
N ASP A 62 7.84 -4.10 9.02
CA ASP A 62 7.71 -4.78 10.30
C ASP A 62 7.29 -3.79 11.43
N GLN A 63 7.81 -2.54 11.42
CA GLN A 63 7.40 -1.48 12.37
C GLN A 63 5.96 -1.03 12.16
N PHE A 64 5.55 -0.78 10.90
CA PHE A 64 4.18 -0.41 10.59
C PHE A 64 3.21 -1.53 10.97
N ALA A 65 3.54 -2.79 10.67
CA ALA A 65 2.73 -3.93 11.04
C ALA A 65 2.49 -4.00 12.56
N ARG A 66 3.54 -3.80 13.37
CA ARG A 66 3.41 -3.72 14.83
C ARG A 66 2.48 -2.59 15.28
N CYS A 67 2.71 -1.37 14.79
CA CYS A 67 1.92 -0.19 15.19
C CYS A 67 0.44 -0.33 14.78
N PHE A 68 0.16 -0.89 13.60
CA PHE A 68 -1.21 -1.17 13.16
C PHE A 68 -1.87 -2.25 14.02
N GLN A 69 -1.16 -3.32 14.36
CA GLN A 69 -1.67 -4.38 15.25
C GLN A 69 -2.02 -3.84 16.64
N GLU A 70 -1.22 -2.92 17.20
CA GLU A 70 -1.51 -2.25 18.48
C GLU A 70 -2.83 -1.44 18.44
N LYS A 71 -3.24 -1.00 17.25
CA LYS A 71 -4.53 -0.33 17.00
C LYS A 71 -5.63 -1.30 16.54
N SER A 72 -5.40 -2.61 16.64
CA SER A 72 -6.32 -3.67 16.22
C SER A 72 -6.67 -3.66 14.73
N TRP A 73 -5.75 -3.19 13.89
CA TRP A 73 -5.82 -3.39 12.45
C TRP A 73 -5.22 -4.75 12.10
N GLY A 74 -5.91 -5.53 11.29
CA GLY A 74 -5.49 -6.89 10.92
C GLY A 74 -5.42 -7.08 9.41
N SER A 75 -4.62 -8.04 8.96
CA SER A 75 -4.61 -8.41 7.54
C SER A 75 -5.89 -9.14 7.15
N TYR A 76 -6.29 -8.99 5.89
CA TYR A 76 -7.48 -9.64 5.36
C TYR A 76 -7.18 -10.30 4.03
N ARG A 77 -7.56 -11.56 3.91
CA ARG A 77 -7.33 -12.37 2.70
C ARG A 77 -8.64 -12.69 2.00
N ILE A 78 -8.67 -12.47 0.70
CA ILE A 78 -9.74 -12.93 -0.18
C ILE A 78 -9.22 -14.11 -1.00
N PRO A 79 -9.88 -15.27 -0.96
CA PRO A 79 -9.51 -16.41 -1.79
C PRO A 79 -9.76 -16.11 -3.27
N CYS A 80 -8.86 -16.57 -4.13
CA CYS A 80 -8.96 -16.42 -5.58
C CYS A 80 -9.40 -17.74 -6.22
N SER A 81 -10.51 -17.69 -6.96
CA SER A 81 -10.94 -18.78 -7.84
C SER A 81 -10.67 -18.37 -9.28
N TYR A 82 -9.78 -19.08 -9.96
CA TYR A 82 -9.44 -18.80 -11.36
C TYR A 82 -10.20 -19.77 -12.27
N SER A 83 -10.88 -19.21 -13.27
CA SER A 83 -11.67 -19.97 -14.23
C SER A 83 -10.82 -20.41 -15.42
N SER A 84 -10.99 -21.65 -15.86
CA SER A 84 -10.45 -22.13 -17.15
C SER A 84 -11.29 -21.69 -18.36
N SER A 85 -12.45 -21.04 -18.15
CA SER A 85 -13.40 -20.66 -19.21
C SER A 85 -12.85 -19.68 -20.24
N TYR A 86 -11.71 -19.04 -19.96
CA TYR A 86 -11.08 -18.07 -20.85
C TYR A 86 -9.87 -18.65 -21.61
N TYR A 87 -9.52 -19.93 -21.40
CA TYR A 87 -8.50 -20.57 -22.23
C TYR A 87 -9.02 -20.76 -23.65
N THR A 88 -8.16 -20.47 -24.63
CA THR A 88 -8.46 -20.78 -26.03
C THR A 88 -8.50 -22.29 -26.24
N SER A 89 -9.16 -22.74 -27.30
CA SER A 89 -9.22 -24.16 -27.68
C SER A 89 -7.84 -24.80 -27.90
N ASN A 90 -6.80 -23.99 -28.17
CA ASN A 90 -5.43 -24.47 -28.41
C ASN A 90 -4.66 -24.79 -27.12
N TYR A 91 -5.27 -24.62 -25.94
CA TYR A 91 -4.63 -24.88 -24.66
C TYR A 91 -5.57 -25.65 -23.73
N GLN A 92 -5.11 -26.80 -23.24
CA GLN A 92 -5.77 -27.55 -22.18
C GLN A 92 -4.88 -27.61 -20.96
N PRO A 93 -5.34 -27.10 -19.79
CA PRO A 93 -4.56 -27.20 -18.57
C PRO A 93 -4.42 -28.67 -18.15
N GLN A 94 -3.19 -29.11 -17.88
CA GLN A 94 -2.89 -30.51 -17.57
C GLN A 94 -3.42 -30.99 -16.21
N ASN A 95 -3.61 -30.06 -15.26
CA ASN A 95 -4.11 -30.37 -13.92
C ASN A 95 -5.45 -29.68 -13.69
N SER A 96 -6.34 -30.33 -12.94
CA SER A 96 -7.45 -29.61 -12.30
C SER A 96 -6.82 -28.49 -11.48
N MET A 97 -7.19 -27.27 -11.82
CA MET A 97 -6.63 -26.05 -11.25
C MET A 97 -7.13 -25.89 -9.82
N ASP A 98 -6.61 -26.71 -8.91
CA ASP A 98 -6.96 -26.72 -7.50
C ASP A 98 -6.22 -25.55 -6.82
N HIS A 99 -6.70 -24.34 -7.05
CA HIS A 99 -6.12 -23.08 -6.57
C HIS A 99 -6.38 -22.81 -5.09
N LYS A 100 -6.45 -23.86 -4.26
CA LYS A 100 -6.86 -23.80 -2.85
C LYS A 100 -6.07 -22.82 -1.99
N ASN A 101 -4.87 -22.42 -2.44
CA ASN A 101 -3.98 -21.52 -1.71
C ASN A 101 -3.79 -20.14 -2.38
N ALA A 102 -4.51 -19.84 -3.47
CA ALA A 102 -4.40 -18.53 -4.11
C ALA A 102 -5.24 -17.49 -3.38
N TYR A 103 -4.66 -16.34 -3.04
CA TYR A 103 -5.37 -15.25 -2.39
C TYR A 103 -4.88 -13.87 -2.86
N ARG A 104 -5.63 -12.85 -2.50
CA ARG A 104 -5.16 -11.47 -2.39
C ARG A 104 -5.24 -11.05 -0.94
N GLU A 105 -4.24 -10.32 -0.49
CA GLU A 105 -4.14 -9.81 0.87
C GLU A 105 -4.08 -8.28 0.83
N MET A 106 -4.87 -7.67 1.71
CA MET A 106 -4.73 -6.27 2.09
C MET A 106 -3.95 -6.25 3.39
N ASP A 107 -2.94 -5.38 3.48
CA ASP A 107 -2.03 -5.35 4.63
C ASP A 107 -2.82 -5.14 5.92
N PHE A 108 -3.74 -4.17 5.91
CA PHE A 108 -4.53 -3.82 7.08
C PHE A 108 -5.98 -3.46 6.71
N ILE A 109 -6.94 -4.02 7.44
CA ILE A 109 -8.36 -3.63 7.38
C ILE A 109 -8.87 -3.43 8.81
N LYS A 110 -9.65 -2.37 8.99
CA LYS A 110 -10.48 -2.14 10.17
C LYS A 110 -11.77 -1.45 9.74
N GLY A 111 -12.90 -1.99 10.20
CA GLY A 111 -14.22 -1.54 9.74
C GLY A 111 -14.36 -1.67 8.23
N LYS A 112 -14.57 -0.53 7.55
CA LYS A 112 -14.69 -0.45 6.08
C LYS A 112 -13.53 0.31 5.43
N VAL A 113 -12.40 0.45 6.11
CA VAL A 113 -11.19 1.12 5.60
C VAL A 113 -10.10 0.09 5.38
N GLY A 114 -9.49 0.10 4.20
CA GLY A 114 -8.28 -0.67 3.89
C GLY A 114 -7.05 0.22 3.84
N VAL A 115 -5.91 -0.26 4.34
CA VAL A 115 -4.63 0.45 4.33
C VAL A 115 -3.54 -0.44 3.75
N GLU A 116 -2.69 0.17 2.95
CA GLU A 116 -1.52 -0.42 2.32
C GLU A 116 -0.27 0.40 2.67
N VAL A 117 0.83 -0.29 2.99
CA VAL A 117 2.12 0.35 3.26
C VAL A 117 3.12 -0.10 2.22
N GLN A 118 3.57 0.82 1.38
CA GLN A 118 4.33 0.49 0.19
C GLN A 118 5.73 1.12 0.18
N PHE A 119 6.72 0.26 0.46
CA PHE A 119 8.16 0.56 0.31
C PHE A 119 8.82 -0.29 -0.80
N GLY A 120 8.01 -0.80 -1.73
CA GLY A 120 8.42 -1.61 -2.87
C GLY A 120 8.41 -0.85 -4.19
N LYS A 121 8.35 -1.60 -5.30
CA LYS A 121 8.38 -1.05 -6.66
C LYS A 121 7.06 -0.37 -7.05
N TYR A 122 7.15 0.58 -7.98
CA TYR A 122 6.00 1.35 -8.47
C TYR A 122 4.84 0.48 -8.97
N SER A 123 5.12 -0.66 -9.59
CA SER A 123 4.10 -1.58 -10.09
C SER A 123 3.17 -2.12 -9.00
N PHE A 124 3.69 -2.28 -7.78
CA PHE A 124 2.88 -2.75 -6.65
C PHE A 124 2.06 -1.63 -6.03
N MET A 125 2.60 -0.41 -5.95
CA MET A 125 1.89 0.80 -5.54
C MET A 125 0.70 1.09 -6.46
N VAL A 126 0.92 1.07 -7.77
CA VAL A 126 -0.14 1.24 -8.78
C VAL A 126 -1.16 0.10 -8.69
N TYR A 127 -0.71 -1.15 -8.52
CA TYR A 127 -1.62 -2.28 -8.33
C TYR A 127 -2.50 -2.13 -7.09
N ASN A 128 -1.95 -1.63 -5.98
CA ASN A 128 -2.70 -1.43 -4.73
C ASN A 128 -3.90 -0.50 -4.95
N VAL A 129 -3.64 0.69 -5.48
CA VAL A 129 -4.68 1.73 -5.66
C VAL A 129 -5.61 1.40 -6.83
N CYS A 130 -5.06 1.11 -8.01
CA CYS A 130 -5.84 1.01 -9.24
C CYS A 130 -6.55 -0.35 -9.43
N ALA A 131 -6.21 -1.38 -8.63
CA ALA A 131 -6.80 -2.70 -8.77
C ALA A 131 -7.19 -3.32 -7.41
N LYS A 132 -6.24 -3.45 -6.47
CA LYS A 132 -6.45 -4.21 -5.24
C LYS A 132 -7.55 -3.62 -4.38
N MET A 133 -7.55 -2.31 -4.14
CA MET A 133 -8.58 -1.65 -3.34
C MET A 133 -9.98 -1.78 -3.95
N THR A 134 -10.13 -1.68 -5.27
CA THR A 134 -11.41 -1.95 -5.95
C THR A 134 -11.87 -3.40 -5.78
N ILE A 135 -10.96 -4.38 -5.90
CA ILE A 135 -11.27 -5.80 -5.65
C ILE A 135 -11.78 -5.98 -4.21
N PHE A 136 -11.09 -5.39 -3.23
CA PHE A 136 -11.47 -5.47 -1.83
C PHE A 136 -12.77 -4.72 -1.52
N SER A 137 -13.07 -3.63 -2.23
CA SER A 137 -14.35 -2.95 -2.07
C SER A 137 -15.50 -3.87 -2.46
N LYS A 138 -15.34 -4.58 -3.58
CA LYS A 138 -16.33 -5.53 -4.09
C LYS A 138 -16.44 -6.81 -3.27
N LYS A 139 -15.32 -7.33 -2.75
CA LYS A 139 -15.25 -8.66 -2.12
C LYS A 139 -15.23 -8.64 -0.60
N ALA A 140 -14.67 -7.59 0.01
CA ALA A 140 -14.54 -7.43 1.47
C ALA A 140 -15.32 -6.20 2.01
N GLY A 141 -15.95 -5.42 1.14
CA GLY A 141 -16.86 -4.34 1.55
C GLY A 141 -16.18 -3.05 2.01
N ILE A 142 -14.88 -2.86 1.76
CA ILE A 142 -14.21 -1.59 2.05
C ILE A 142 -14.86 -0.45 1.24
N LYS A 143 -14.89 0.74 1.84
CA LYS A 143 -15.52 1.95 1.28
C LYS A 143 -14.55 3.11 1.11
N ALA A 144 -13.38 3.03 1.74
CA ALA A 144 -12.27 3.94 1.53
C ALA A 144 -10.94 3.18 1.65
N GLY A 145 -9.92 3.66 0.95
CA GLY A 145 -8.56 3.14 1.00
C GLY A 145 -7.56 4.20 1.48
N VAL A 146 -6.42 3.75 2.00
CA VAL A 146 -5.24 4.59 2.25
C VAL A 146 -4.00 3.89 1.72
N GLU A 147 -3.19 4.58 0.92
CA GLU A 147 -1.87 4.13 0.47
C GLU A 147 -0.80 4.99 1.16
N ILE A 148 0.05 4.36 1.96
CA ILE A 148 1.16 5.02 2.66
C ILE A 148 2.45 4.73 1.90
N VAL A 149 3.11 5.79 1.43
CA VAL A 149 4.32 5.73 0.59
C VAL A 149 5.35 6.74 1.08
N PRO A 150 6.66 6.50 0.89
CA PRO A 150 7.67 7.50 1.22
C PRO A 150 7.58 8.68 0.24
N ILE A 151 7.87 9.90 0.70
CA ILE A 151 8.20 10.99 -0.25
C ILE A 151 9.56 10.75 -0.92
N LYS A 152 9.86 11.47 -1.99
CA LYS A 152 11.12 11.31 -2.73
C LYS A 152 12.35 11.36 -1.82
N ASP A 153 12.38 12.30 -0.88
CA ASP A 153 13.51 12.52 0.03
C ASP A 153 13.78 11.33 0.97
N LEU A 154 12.73 10.61 1.37
CA LEU A 154 12.90 9.36 2.10
C LEU A 154 13.31 8.23 1.15
N ALA A 155 12.68 8.12 -0.02
CA ALA A 155 12.96 7.06 -0.99
C ALA A 155 14.41 7.07 -1.51
N VAL A 156 15.03 8.24 -1.67
CA VAL A 156 16.46 8.33 -2.05
C VAL A 156 17.40 7.80 -0.97
N GLN A 157 16.94 7.73 0.29
CA GLN A 157 17.66 7.10 1.41
C GLN A 157 17.32 5.60 1.55
N MET A 158 16.64 5.01 0.56
CA MET A 158 16.30 3.59 0.47
C MET A 158 16.97 2.94 -0.75
N SER A 159 16.70 1.65 -0.98
CA SER A 159 17.20 0.94 -2.17
C SER A 159 16.67 1.53 -3.46
N THR A 160 17.42 1.36 -4.56
CA THR A 160 16.97 1.80 -5.88
C THR A 160 15.66 1.10 -6.27
N GLY A 161 14.76 1.86 -6.88
CA GLY A 161 13.47 1.36 -7.38
C GLY A 161 12.35 1.32 -6.35
N VAL A 162 12.58 1.80 -5.12
CA VAL A 162 11.49 2.11 -4.20
C VAL A 162 10.65 3.25 -4.78
N SER A 163 9.35 3.01 -4.88
CA SER A 163 8.38 3.99 -5.33
C SER A 163 8.10 5.06 -4.28
N TYR A 164 7.61 6.23 -4.73
CA TYR A 164 7.42 7.40 -3.87
C TYR A 164 6.16 8.17 -4.23
N PHE A 165 5.69 8.97 -3.26
CA PHE A 165 4.47 9.77 -3.28
C PHE A 165 4.26 10.54 -4.59
N GLU A 166 5.26 11.27 -5.03
CA GLU A 166 5.19 12.12 -6.21
C GLU A 166 4.93 11.32 -7.48
N GLN A 167 5.38 10.05 -7.56
CA GLN A 167 5.10 9.19 -8.71
C GLN A 167 3.64 8.79 -8.78
N ILE A 168 3.05 8.32 -7.67
CA ILE A 168 1.66 7.88 -7.68
C ILE A 168 0.69 9.05 -7.84
N VAL A 169 1.02 10.22 -7.30
CA VAL A 169 0.24 11.44 -7.55
C VAL A 169 0.21 11.74 -9.03
N TRP A 170 1.38 11.80 -9.68
CA TRP A 170 1.47 12.02 -11.12
C TRP A 170 0.72 10.94 -11.91
N ASP A 171 0.92 9.65 -11.59
CA ASP A 171 0.24 8.53 -12.26
C ASP A 171 -1.30 8.66 -12.18
N LEU A 172 -1.83 9.01 -11.01
CA LEU A 172 -3.28 9.16 -10.79
C LEU A 172 -3.85 10.41 -11.46
N GLU A 173 -3.10 11.52 -11.50
CA GLU A 173 -3.47 12.72 -12.25
C GLU A 173 -3.53 12.45 -13.76
N GLN A 174 -2.51 11.77 -14.32
CA GLN A 174 -2.47 11.48 -15.76
C GLN A 174 -3.48 10.41 -16.17
N ARG A 175 -3.73 9.42 -15.31
CA ARG A 175 -4.73 8.38 -15.56
C ARG A 175 -6.16 8.93 -15.48
N GLY A 176 -6.40 9.86 -14.57
CA GLY A 176 -7.74 10.31 -14.19
C GLY A 176 -8.50 9.28 -13.34
N VAL A 177 -9.74 9.63 -13.01
CA VAL A 177 -10.64 8.80 -12.20
C VAL A 177 -11.55 7.97 -13.12
N SER A 178 -11.67 6.68 -12.82
CA SER A 178 -12.60 5.74 -13.43
C SER A 178 -13.82 5.50 -12.54
N ASN A 179 -14.93 5.04 -13.13
CA ASN A 179 -16.16 4.71 -12.41
C ASN A 179 -16.03 3.51 -11.45
N ILE A 180 -14.94 2.73 -11.55
CA ILE A 180 -14.65 1.61 -10.65
C ILE A 180 -13.69 1.98 -9.51
N ASP A 181 -13.10 3.17 -9.56
CA ASP A 181 -12.20 3.62 -8.49
C ASP A 181 -13.03 3.89 -7.22
N ILE A 182 -12.43 3.60 -6.07
CA ILE A 182 -13.00 3.96 -4.76
C ILE A 182 -12.30 5.21 -4.21
N PRO A 183 -12.85 5.88 -3.19
CA PRO A 183 -12.15 6.97 -2.51
C PRO A 183 -10.87 6.45 -1.85
N VAL A 184 -9.71 7.03 -2.20
CA VAL A 184 -8.40 6.65 -1.65
C VAL A 184 -7.60 7.89 -1.25
N LEU A 185 -7.06 7.88 -0.04
CA LEU A 185 -6.10 8.90 0.41
C LEU A 185 -4.68 8.37 0.24
N ILE A 186 -3.86 9.08 -0.53
CA ILE A 186 -2.42 8.80 -0.60
C ILE A 186 -1.72 9.65 0.46
N ILE A 187 -0.90 9.02 1.30
CA ILE A 187 -0.13 9.68 2.34
C ILE A 187 1.36 9.51 2.06
N GLY A 188 2.03 10.62 1.78
CA GLY A 188 3.48 10.72 1.69
C GLY A 188 4.09 10.88 3.08
N ILE A 189 5.03 10.01 3.45
CA ILE A 189 5.69 10.06 4.77
C ILE A 189 7.18 10.39 4.69
N MET A 190 7.66 11.02 5.77
CA MET A 190 9.08 11.34 5.98
C MET A 190 9.52 10.97 7.40
N VAL A 191 10.82 10.76 7.59
CA VAL A 191 11.42 10.56 8.91
C VAL A 191 11.33 11.88 9.69
N ALA A 192 10.95 11.82 10.97
CA ALA A 192 10.99 13.00 11.84
C ALA A 192 12.45 13.33 12.19
N GLU A 193 12.79 14.61 12.23
CA GLU A 193 14.10 15.09 12.73
C GLU A 193 14.27 14.82 14.23
#